data_AF-A9E6D8-F1
#
_entry.id   AF-A9E6D8-F1
#
_cell.length_a   1.000
_cell.length_b   1.000
_cell.length_c   1.000
_cell.angle_alpha   90.00
_cell.angle_beta   90.00
_cell.angle_gamma   90.00
#
_symmetry.space_group_name_H-M   'P 1'
#
loop_
_entity.id
_entity.type
_entity.pdbx_description
1 polymer ?
#
loop_
_entity_poly.entity_id
_entity_poly.type
_entity_poly.pdbx_seq_one_letter_code
_entity_poly.pdbx_strand_id
1 'polypeptide(L)'
;MTKKITKDSIPLLLIYVLMMVTLIKHVTSDITLHQKHYISFALILVSTFLYFFNRKWFVHFFFFVLLIGTFDLIHIFYINMKITISFININLIFLIVFGIHLILNKLIDDNLFPEKKNKA
;
A
#
# COMPACT_ATOMS: atom_id res chain seq x y z
N MET A 1 2.62 -24.34 -10.69
CA MET A 1 3.09 -24.05 -9.32
C MET A 1 2.07 -23.13 -8.66
N THR A 2 1.24 -23.66 -7.76
CA THR A 2 0.12 -22.91 -7.15
C THR A 2 0.69 -21.94 -6.10
N LYS A 3 0.93 -20.69 -6.48
CA LYS A 3 1.36 -19.64 -5.54
C LYS A 3 0.21 -19.38 -4.56
N LYS A 4 0.31 -19.90 -3.33
CA LYS A 4 -0.63 -19.56 -2.25
C LYS A 4 -0.58 -18.05 -2.01
N ILE A 5 -1.75 -17.43 -1.94
CA ILE A 5 -1.90 -16.05 -1.48
C ILE A 5 -1.44 -16.01 -0.03
N THR A 6 -0.34 -15.33 0.25
CA THR A 6 0.21 -15.18 1.61
C THR A 6 -0.20 -13.84 2.22
N LYS A 7 -0.18 -13.74 3.55
CA LYS A 7 -0.79 -12.64 4.33
C LYS A 7 -0.28 -11.24 3.97
N ASP A 8 0.92 -11.13 3.43
CA ASP A 8 1.51 -9.88 2.92
C ASP A 8 0.84 -9.31 1.67
N SER A 9 -0.06 -10.06 1.01
CA SER A 9 -0.90 -9.52 -0.06
C SER A 9 -2.09 -8.71 0.44
N ILE A 10 -2.46 -8.85 1.73
CA ILE A 10 -3.65 -8.23 2.33
C ILE A 10 -3.63 -6.70 2.18
N PRO A 11 -2.54 -5.97 2.49
CA PRO A 11 -2.55 -4.52 2.37
C PRO A 11 -2.59 -4.06 0.90
N LEU A 12 -2.02 -4.83 -0.04
CA LEU A 12 -2.15 -4.57 -1.47
C LEU A 12 -3.61 -4.74 -1.93
N LEU A 13 -4.30 -5.79 -1.45
CA LEU A 13 -5.70 -6.02 -1.75
C LEU A 13 -6.60 -4.91 -1.20
N LEU A 14 -6.33 -4.42 0.01
CA LEU A 14 -7.04 -3.27 0.59
C LEU A 14 -6.91 -2.01 -0.28
N ILE A 15 -5.69 -1.74 -0.79
CA ILE A 15 -5.45 -0.66 -1.74
C ILE A 15 -6.27 -0.84 -3.02
N TYR A 16 -6.35 -2.06 -3.57
CA TYR A 16 -7.18 -2.33 -4.74
C TYR A 16 -8.66 -2.06 -4.48
N VAL A 17 -9.19 -2.44 -3.31
CA VAL A 17 -10.58 -2.15 -2.94
C VAL A 17 -10.83 -0.64 -2.92
N LEU A 18 -9.95 0.14 -2.29
CA LEU A 18 -10.06 1.60 -2.24
C LEU A 18 -9.95 2.23 -3.63
N MET A 19 -9.06 1.71 -4.47
CA MET A 19 -8.89 2.14 -5.86
C MET A 19 -10.18 1.88 -6.66
N MET A 20 -10.77 0.69 -6.54
CA MET A 20 -12.01 0.34 -7.24
C MET A 20 -13.18 1.22 -6.81
N VAL A 21 -13.34 1.49 -5.51
CA VAL A 21 -14.36 2.43 -5.02
C VAL A 21 -14.17 3.81 -5.64
N THR A 22 -12.93 4.27 -5.74
CA THR A 22 -12.60 5.57 -6.34
C THR A 22 -12.91 5.61 -7.83
N LEU A 23 -12.59 4.54 -8.58
CA LEU A 23 -12.93 4.42 -10.00
C LEU A 23 -14.44 4.39 -10.22
N ILE A 24 -15.18 3.63 -9.41
CA ILE A 24 -16.65 3.59 -9.48
C ILE A 24 -17.22 4.99 -9.23
N LYS A 25 -16.74 5.70 -8.21
CA LYS A 25 -17.20 7.07 -7.91
C LYS A 25 -16.82 8.08 -8.99
N HIS A 26 -15.67 7.91 -9.64
CA HIS A 26 -15.29 8.73 -10.79
C HIS A 26 -16.29 8.57 -11.95
N VAL A 27 -16.67 7.33 -12.27
CA VAL A 27 -17.61 7.03 -13.37
C VAL A 27 -19.07 7.38 -13.04
N THR A 28 -19.46 7.29 -11.76
CA THR A 28 -20.88 7.42 -11.34
C THR A 28 -21.26 8.76 -10.71
N SER A 29 -20.30 9.56 -10.26
CA SER A 29 -20.57 10.76 -9.45
C SER A 29 -19.73 11.97 -9.87
N ASP A 30 -19.22 11.99 -11.11
CA ASP A 30 -18.42 13.08 -11.69
C ASP A 30 -17.26 13.55 -10.80
N ILE A 31 -16.70 12.65 -9.99
CA ILE A 31 -15.56 13.00 -9.13
C ILE A 31 -14.31 13.07 -9.97
N THR A 32 -13.68 14.23 -10.04
CA THR A 32 -12.45 14.40 -10.83
C THR A 32 -11.25 13.72 -10.18
N LEU A 33 -10.54 12.89 -10.94
CA LEU A 33 -9.26 12.30 -10.51
C LEU A 33 -8.11 13.26 -10.79
N HIS A 34 -7.32 13.56 -9.76
CA HIS A 34 -6.11 14.36 -9.90
C HIS A 34 -4.89 13.53 -10.31
N GLN A 35 -3.83 14.19 -10.78
CA GLN A 35 -2.55 13.59 -11.14
C GLN A 35 -1.99 12.63 -10.07
N LYS A 36 -2.16 12.98 -8.78
CA LYS A 36 -1.78 12.13 -7.64
C LYS A 36 -2.44 10.75 -7.64
N HIS A 37 -3.66 10.62 -8.18
CA HIS A 37 -4.36 9.34 -8.31
C HIS A 37 -3.75 8.47 -9.40
N TYR A 38 -3.53 9.05 -10.58
CA TYR A 38 -2.92 8.33 -11.70
C TYR A 38 -1.51 7.83 -11.36
N ILE A 39 -0.71 8.64 -10.66
CA ILE A 39 0.61 8.23 -10.15
C ILE A 39 0.47 7.05 -9.17
N SER A 40 -0.47 7.11 -8.22
CA SER A 40 -0.73 5.97 -7.33
C SER A 40 -1.08 4.72 -8.12
N PHE A 41 -1.98 4.80 -9.09
CA PHE A 41 -2.44 3.63 -9.85
C PHE A 41 -1.28 2.96 -10.59
N ALA A 42 -0.39 3.75 -11.20
CA ALA A 42 0.83 3.25 -11.81
C ALA A 42 1.75 2.54 -10.80
N LEU A 43 1.99 3.15 -9.63
CA LEU A 43 2.80 2.55 -8.56
C LEU A 43 2.20 1.26 -8.01
N ILE A 44 0.87 1.18 -7.91
CA ILE A 44 0.18 -0.04 -7.49
C ILE A 44 0.28 -1.13 -8.54
N LEU A 45 0.18 -0.81 -9.82
CA LEU A 45 0.44 -1.78 -10.90
C LEU A 45 1.86 -2.34 -10.84
N VAL A 46 2.87 -1.49 -10.63
CA VAL A 46 4.27 -1.94 -10.44
C VAL A 46 4.41 -2.82 -9.20
N SER A 47 3.76 -2.44 -8.08
CA SER A 47 3.74 -3.25 -6.85
C SER A 47 3.14 -4.64 -7.11
N THR A 48 2.04 -4.71 -7.85
CA THR A 48 1.39 -5.97 -8.25
C THR A 48 2.28 -6.81 -9.16
N PHE A 49 2.99 -6.19 -10.11
CA PHE A 49 3.96 -6.90 -10.93
C PHE A 49 5.06 -7.51 -10.04
N LEU A 50 5.67 -6.70 -9.17
CA LEU A 50 6.70 -7.19 -8.25
C LEU A 50 6.19 -8.31 -7.34
N TYR A 51 4.94 -8.25 -6.90
CA TYR A 51 4.33 -9.29 -6.07
C TYR A 51 4.40 -10.68 -6.72
N PHE A 52 4.10 -10.76 -8.03
CA PHE A 52 4.14 -12.01 -8.76
C PHE A 52 5.56 -12.43 -9.16
N PHE A 53 6.47 -11.49 -9.41
CA PHE A 53 7.81 -11.81 -9.90
C PHE A 53 8.83 -12.02 -8.78
N ASN A 54 8.90 -11.08 -7.83
CA ASN A 54 9.88 -11.11 -6.76
C ASN A 54 9.31 -10.56 -5.44
N ARG A 55 8.92 -11.49 -4.56
CA ARG A 55 8.27 -11.21 -3.28
C ARG A 55 9.07 -10.26 -2.40
N LYS A 56 10.40 -10.42 -2.36
CA LYS A 56 11.28 -9.58 -1.53
C LYS A 56 11.25 -8.14 -2.01
N TRP A 57 11.39 -7.92 -3.32
CA TRP A 57 11.34 -6.59 -3.91
C TRP A 57 9.96 -5.95 -3.80
N PHE A 58 8.89 -6.75 -3.91
CA PHE A 58 7.53 -6.28 -3.62
C PHE A 58 7.42 -5.67 -2.24
N VAL A 59 7.87 -6.35 -1.18
CA VAL A 59 7.77 -5.83 0.19
C VAL A 59 8.45 -4.47 0.33
N HIS A 60 9.67 -4.33 -0.21
CA HIS A 60 10.43 -3.08 -0.11
C HIS A 60 9.81 -1.96 -0.94
N PHE A 61 9.42 -2.26 -2.18
CA PHE A 61 8.82 -1.26 -3.07
C PHE A 61 7.45 -0.82 -2.57
N PHE A 62 6.61 -1.75 -2.14
CA PHE A 62 5.29 -1.43 -1.65
C PHE A 62 5.35 -0.69 -0.30
N PHE A 63 6.29 -1.03 0.58
CA PHE A 63 6.60 -0.21 1.76
C PHE A 63 6.90 1.24 1.36
N PHE A 64 7.73 1.45 0.34
CA PHE A 64 8.07 2.79 -0.14
C PHE A 64 6.86 3.54 -0.72
N VAL A 65 6.01 2.86 -1.49
CA VAL A 65 4.75 3.42 -1.99
C VAL A 65 3.84 3.86 -0.84
N LEU A 66 3.67 3.03 0.18
CA LEU A 66 2.87 3.35 1.36
C LEU A 66 3.46 4.51 2.17
N LEU A 67 4.78 4.60 2.27
CA LEU A 67 5.48 5.69 2.93
C LEU A 67 5.24 7.03 2.21
N ILE A 68 5.44 7.06 0.88
CA ILE A 68 5.17 8.25 0.06
C ILE A 68 3.70 8.66 0.17
N GLY A 69 2.78 7.68 0.11
CA GLY A 69 1.36 7.93 0.28
C GLY A 69 1.02 8.52 1.65
N THR A 70 1.71 8.09 2.71
CA THR A 70 1.54 8.63 4.07
C THR A 70 1.87 10.12 4.13
N PHE A 71 2.86 10.61 3.36
CA PHE A 71 3.20 12.03 3.27
C PHE A 71 2.36 12.83 2.25
N ASP A 72 1.17 12.32 1.89
CA ASP A 72 0.21 13.00 0.99
C ASP A 72 0.75 13.31 -0.41
N LEU A 73 1.82 12.62 -0.85
CA LEU A 73 2.42 12.82 -2.17
C LEU A 73 1.62 12.12 -3.28
N ILE A 74 0.92 11.04 -2.95
CA ILE A 74 0.08 10.26 -3.85
C ILE A 74 -1.27 9.97 -3.18
N HIS A 75 -2.35 9.81 -3.97
CA HIS A 75 -3.72 9.58 -3.47
C HIS A 75 -4.32 8.33 -4.07
N ILE A 76 -4.99 7.50 -3.29
CA ILE A 76 -5.67 6.30 -3.80
C ILE A 76 -7.19 6.38 -3.68
N PHE A 77 -7.67 7.16 -2.72
CA PHE A 77 -9.08 7.27 -2.41
C PHE A 77 -9.61 8.66 -2.78
N TYR A 78 -10.84 8.71 -3.30
CA TYR A 78 -11.46 9.96 -3.72
C TYR A 78 -11.68 10.97 -2.58
N ILE A 79 -11.81 10.50 -1.34
CA ILE A 79 -11.85 11.36 -0.15
C ILE A 79 -10.44 11.53 0.38
N ASN A 80 -9.99 12.78 0.44
CA ASN A 80 -8.70 13.11 1.03
C ASN A 80 -8.80 13.23 2.56
N MET A 81 -8.77 12.09 3.25
CA MET A 81 -8.67 12.05 4.72
C MET A 81 -7.22 12.31 5.15
N LYS A 82 -6.92 13.56 5.52
CA LYS A 82 -5.59 13.97 5.96
C LYS A 82 -5.60 14.79 7.24
N ILE A 83 -4.51 14.69 8.00
CA ILE A 83 -4.20 15.55 9.14
C ILE A 83 -2.98 16.38 8.78
N THR A 84 -3.04 17.69 9.04
CA THR A 84 -1.90 18.58 8.86
C THR A 84 -1.23 18.81 10.22
N ILE A 85 0.04 18.45 10.34
CA ILE A 85 0.87 18.73 11.51
C ILE A 85 1.94 19.72 11.06
N SER A 86 1.81 20.98 11.51
CA SER A 86 2.67 22.07 11.07
C SER A 86 2.65 22.21 9.53
N PHE A 87 3.75 21.91 8.85
CA PHE A 87 3.88 21.97 7.38
C PHE A 87 3.71 20.62 6.67
N ILE A 88 3.46 19.53 7.41
CA ILE A 88 3.40 18.17 6.86
C ILE A 88 1.95 17.71 6.80
N ASN A 89 1.51 17.28 5.62
CA ASN A 89 0.22 16.61 5.43
C ASN A 89 0.41 15.10 5.57
N ILE A 90 -0.36 14.48 6.46
CA ILE A 90 -0.37 13.04 6.67
C ILE A 90 -1.67 12.46 6.15
N ASN A 91 -1.59 11.57 5.16
CA ASN A 91 -2.75 10.86 4.63
C ASN A 91 -3.08 9.66 5.52
N LEU A 92 -4.25 9.71 6.17
CA LEU A 92 -4.66 8.70 7.15
C LEU A 92 -4.91 7.33 6.53
N ILE A 93 -5.40 7.29 5.29
CA ILE A 93 -5.69 6.03 4.59
C ILE A 93 -4.40 5.26 4.36
N PHE A 94 -3.41 5.93 3.78
CA PHE A 94 -2.09 5.33 3.58
C PHE A 94 -1.42 4.95 4.89
N LEU A 95 -1.54 5.79 5.93
CA LEU A 95 -1.00 5.48 7.25
C LEU A 95 -1.60 4.19 7.85
N ILE A 96 -2.92 4.00 7.76
CA ILE A 96 -3.60 2.80 8.25
C ILE A 96 -3.12 1.57 7.48
N VAL A 97 -3.11 1.62 6.15
CA VAL A 97 -2.62 0.50 5.32
C VAL A 97 -1.16 0.21 5.59
N PHE A 98 -0.35 1.25 5.83
CA PHE A 98 1.05 1.13 6.18
C PHE A 98 1.24 0.40 7.51
N GLY A 99 0.47 0.76 8.54
CA GLY A 99 0.46 0.02 9.81
C GLY A 99 0.11 -1.46 9.65
N ILE A 100 -0.92 -1.78 8.85
CA ILE A 100 -1.30 -3.16 8.54
C ILE A 100 -0.15 -3.89 7.84
N HIS A 101 0.49 -3.25 6.85
CA HIS A 101 1.63 -3.81 6.13
C HIS A 101 2.80 -4.13 7.08
N LEU A 102 3.14 -3.23 8.01
CA LEU A 102 4.19 -3.45 9.01
C LEU A 102 3.87 -4.62 9.94
N ILE A 103 2.65 -4.68 10.47
CA ILE A 103 2.23 -5.75 11.39
C ILE A 103 2.28 -7.11 10.69
N LEU A 104 1.75 -7.21 9.47
CA LEU A 104 1.70 -8.46 8.72
C LEU A 104 3.08 -8.90 8.23
N ASN A 105 3.97 -7.98 7.87
CA ASN A 105 5.32 -8.33 7.43
C ASN A 105 6.29 -8.59 8.58
N LYS A 106 6.14 -7.94 9.74
CA LYS A 106 6.94 -8.28 10.94
C LYS A 106 6.71 -9.75 11.36
N LEU A 107 5.47 -10.24 11.22
CA LEU A 107 5.12 -11.65 11.42
C LEU A 107 5.75 -12.60 10.38
N ILE A 108 6.16 -12.06 9.23
CA ILE A 108 6.76 -12.82 8.13
C ILE A 108 8.29 -12.83 8.26
N ASP A 109 8.92 -11.75 8.75
CA ASP A 109 10.37 -11.72 9.02
C ASP A 109 10.80 -12.80 10.01
N ASP A 110 9.98 -13.11 11.02
CA ASP A 110 10.24 -14.22 11.96
C ASP A 110 10.26 -15.62 11.29
N ASN A 111 9.70 -15.72 10.08
CA ASN A 111 9.66 -16.96 9.29
C ASN A 111 10.60 -16.92 8.06
N LEU A 112 10.94 -15.73 7.54
CA LEU A 112 11.85 -15.54 6.40
C LEU A 112 13.32 -15.37 6.83
N PHE A 113 13.58 -14.96 8.07
CA PHE A 113 14.93 -14.78 8.63
C PHE A 113 15.06 -15.49 9.99
N PRO A 114 15.19 -16.84 10.01
CA PRO A 114 15.25 -17.62 11.25
C PRO A 114 16.49 -17.36 12.12
N GLU A 115 17.50 -16.65 11.62
CA GLU A 115 18.76 -16.37 12.32
C GLU A 115 18.59 -15.59 13.64
N LYS A 116 17.46 -14.89 13.84
CA LYS A 116 17.16 -14.21 15.10
C LYS A 116 16.72 -15.13 16.23
N LYS A 117 16.40 -16.40 15.97
CA LYS A 117 16.01 -17.36 17.03
C LYS A 117 17.18 -18.00 17.78
N ASN A 118 18.43 -17.80 17.35
CA ASN A 118 19.62 -18.39 17.97
C ASN A 118 20.41 -17.41 18.85
N LYS A 119 19.75 -16.42 19.46
CA LYS A 119 20.33 -15.59 20.53
C LYS A 119 19.28 -15.24 21.59
N ALA A 120 18.89 -16.22 22.38
CA ALA A 120 18.61 -16.13 23.83
C ALA A 120 18.21 -17.52 24.33
#